data_AF-A0A1V6K6J8-F1
#
_entry.id   AF-A0A1V6K6J8-F1
#
_cell.length_a   1.000
_cell.length_b   1.000
_cell.length_c   1.000
_cell.angle_alpha   90.00
_cell.angle_beta   90.00
_cell.angle_gamma   90.00
#
_symmetry.space_group_name_H-M   'P 1'
#
loop_
_entity.id
_entity.type
_entity.pdbx_description
1 polymer ?
#
loop_
_entity_poly.entity_id
_entity_poly.type
_entity_poly.pdbx_seq_one_letter_code
_entity_poly.pdbx_strand_id
1 'polypeptide(L)'
;MKRLAILAAALALAACGRAPDRLVDGSGRVVSGRLTALDGASATFKGFSVEIPGGRASVLLRSGALYRGDVSLESGTLSVSGDGIEASARLRDVAVITWGPASVRNLLLDVHAGSGWCDTHLYVERGARVVILAGGSSVVGTGTVGPEGLERTATTISLSPESLDGSLVGRIGEDGDPFTIGESWASVAETDGYLELAVNAPSTGAAAGYYTVSITVESDGTENLTAIFPGR
;
A
#
# COMPACT_ATOMS: atom_id res chain seq x y z
N MET A 1 25.30 -44.93 14.09
CA MET A 1 24.02 -44.32 13.67
C MET A 1 24.28 -42.88 13.22
N LYS A 2 23.55 -42.44 12.20
CA LYS A 2 23.58 -41.14 11.48
C LYS A 2 24.63 -41.03 10.36
N ARG A 3 24.15 -41.36 9.15
CA ARG A 3 24.78 -41.06 7.87
C ARG A 3 24.70 -39.54 7.62
N LEU A 4 25.84 -38.90 7.39
CA LEU A 4 25.93 -37.53 6.93
C LEU A 4 25.68 -37.53 5.41
N ALA A 5 24.52 -37.05 4.97
CA ALA A 5 24.25 -36.78 3.56
C ALA A 5 24.64 -35.33 3.28
N ILE A 6 25.83 -35.13 2.73
CA ILE A 6 26.25 -33.85 2.14
C ILE A 6 25.57 -33.78 0.78
N LEU A 7 24.48 -33.02 0.66
CA LEU A 7 23.85 -32.74 -0.62
C LEU A 7 24.71 -31.68 -1.33
N ALA A 8 25.45 -32.12 -2.34
CA ALA A 8 26.21 -31.26 -3.22
C ALA A 8 25.25 -30.37 -4.03
N ALA A 9 25.32 -29.05 -3.81
CA ALA A 9 24.72 -28.09 -4.71
C ALA A 9 25.53 -28.09 -6.02
N ALA A 10 24.99 -28.73 -7.05
CA ALA A 10 25.51 -28.66 -8.40
C ALA A 10 25.39 -27.22 -8.90
N LEU A 11 26.53 -26.53 -8.98
CA LEU A 11 26.66 -25.23 -9.63
C LEU A 11 26.52 -25.47 -11.15
N ALA A 12 25.30 -25.32 -11.67
CA ALA A 12 25.05 -25.41 -13.10
C ALA A 12 25.57 -24.15 -13.80
N LEU A 13 26.40 -24.38 -14.81
CA LEU A 13 27.01 -23.41 -15.73
C LEU A 13 25.99 -22.39 -16.26
N ALA A 14 26.36 -21.10 -16.17
CA ALA A 14 25.65 -19.99 -16.77
C ALA A 14 25.69 -20.09 -18.30
N ALA A 15 24.64 -20.68 -18.88
CA ALA A 15 24.23 -20.32 -20.24
C ALA A 15 23.69 -18.88 -20.19
N CYS A 16 24.02 -18.06 -21.20
CA CYS A 16 23.34 -16.78 -21.47
C CYS A 16 21.87 -17.03 -21.88
N GLY A 17 21.10 -17.62 -20.97
CA GLY A 17 19.67 -17.80 -21.06
C GLY A 17 18.96 -16.58 -20.51
N ARG A 18 17.78 -16.32 -21.06
CA ARG A 18 16.78 -15.41 -20.49
C ARG A 18 16.68 -15.63 -18.98
N ALA A 19 16.67 -14.56 -18.18
CA ALA A 19 16.55 -14.71 -16.73
C ALA A 19 15.26 -15.49 -16.42
N PRO A 20 15.26 -16.45 -15.48
CA PRO A 20 14.04 -17.20 -15.16
C PRO A 20 13.02 -16.28 -14.50
N ASP A 21 11.74 -16.61 -14.67
CA ASP A 21 10.68 -16.05 -13.85
C ASP A 21 10.83 -16.58 -12.42
N ARG A 22 10.52 -15.75 -11.43
CA ARG A 22 10.62 -16.11 -10.01
C ARG A 22 9.29 -15.92 -9.33
N LEU A 23 8.88 -16.87 -8.51
CA LEU A 23 7.76 -16.69 -7.58
C LEU A 23 8.28 -16.77 -6.16
N VAL A 24 7.80 -15.86 -5.32
CA VAL A 24 7.99 -15.86 -3.86
C VAL A 24 6.60 -16.05 -3.27
N ASP A 25 6.37 -17.12 -2.53
CA ASP A 25 5.09 -17.33 -1.85
C ASP A 25 5.05 -16.67 -0.46
N GLY A 26 3.88 -16.66 0.19
CA GLY A 26 3.69 -16.04 1.52
C GLY A 26 4.57 -16.62 2.64
N SER A 27 5.16 -17.80 2.44
CA SER A 27 6.13 -18.39 3.39
C SER A 27 7.57 -17.90 3.16
N GLY A 28 7.80 -17.09 2.12
CA GLY A 28 9.12 -16.66 1.67
C GLY A 28 9.85 -17.71 0.82
N ARG A 29 9.21 -18.84 0.47
CA ARG A 29 9.82 -19.82 -0.42
C ARG A 29 9.91 -19.26 -1.83
N VAL A 30 11.10 -19.39 -2.42
CA VAL A 30 11.37 -18.94 -3.79
C VAL A 30 11.39 -20.13 -4.73
N VAL A 31 10.60 -20.06 -5.80
CA VAL A 31 10.68 -20.97 -6.95
C VAL A 31 11.13 -20.20 -8.19
N SER A 32 11.82 -20.87 -9.10
CA SER A 32 12.33 -20.26 -10.32
C SER A 32 12.12 -21.19 -11.51
N GLY A 33 11.68 -20.63 -12.64
CA GLY A 33 11.40 -21.39 -13.84
C GLY A 33 10.86 -20.50 -14.95
N ARG A 34 10.39 -21.09 -16.04
CA ARG A 34 9.68 -20.35 -17.08
C ARG A 34 8.18 -20.41 -16.81
N LEU A 35 7.55 -19.29 -16.49
CA LEU A 35 6.11 -19.19 -16.32
C LEU A 35 5.42 -19.36 -17.67
N THR A 36 4.47 -20.29 -17.75
CA THR A 36 3.74 -20.62 -18.98
C THR A 36 2.24 -20.36 -18.87
N ALA A 37 1.68 -20.37 -17.66
CA ALA A 37 0.26 -20.10 -17.44
C ALA A 37 -0.02 -19.57 -16.02
N LEU A 38 -1.11 -18.82 -15.90
CA LEU A 38 -1.74 -18.38 -14.65
C LEU A 38 -3.25 -18.57 -14.79
N ASP A 39 -3.89 -19.23 -13.83
CA ASP A 39 -5.33 -19.55 -13.85
C ASP A 39 -6.09 -19.10 -12.59
N GLY A 40 -5.75 -17.91 -12.07
CA GLY A 40 -6.41 -17.33 -10.90
C GLY A 40 -6.06 -17.97 -9.56
N ALA A 41 -5.69 -19.26 -9.50
CA ALA A 41 -5.28 -19.96 -8.27
C ALA A 41 -4.02 -20.82 -8.43
N SER A 42 -3.51 -21.00 -9.66
CA SER A 42 -2.27 -21.72 -9.93
C SER A 42 -1.35 -20.95 -10.86
N ALA A 43 -0.06 -21.01 -10.56
CA ALA A 43 1.02 -20.59 -11.43
C ALA A 43 1.74 -21.81 -12.00
N THR A 44 1.64 -21.99 -13.32
CA THR A 44 2.29 -23.10 -14.01
C THR A 44 3.61 -22.64 -14.61
N PHE A 45 4.69 -23.24 -14.12
CA PHE A 45 6.03 -23.13 -14.69
C PHE A 45 6.31 -24.34 -15.58
N LYS A 46 7.30 -24.22 -16.46
CA LYS A 46 7.75 -25.34 -17.29
C LYS A 46 8.21 -26.52 -16.41
N GLY A 47 7.35 -27.53 -16.27
CA GLY A 47 7.63 -28.77 -15.56
C GLY A 47 7.04 -28.88 -14.15
N PHE A 48 6.41 -27.83 -13.61
CA PHE A 48 5.75 -27.88 -12.30
C PHE A 48 4.72 -26.75 -12.15
N SER A 49 3.77 -26.91 -11.21
CA SER A 49 2.81 -25.87 -10.85
C SER A 49 2.90 -25.56 -9.36
N VAL A 50 2.58 -24.31 -9.01
CA VAL A 50 2.57 -23.82 -7.63
C VAL A 50 1.23 -23.14 -7.39
N GLU A 51 0.58 -23.48 -6.28
CA GLU A 51 -0.61 -22.77 -5.85
C GLU A 51 -0.26 -21.33 -5.50
N ILE A 52 -1.10 -20.41 -5.97
CA ILE A 52 -1.04 -18.99 -5.64
C ILE A 52 -2.33 -18.60 -4.93
N PRO A 53 -2.34 -17.53 -4.13
CA PRO A 53 -3.58 -17.06 -3.53
C PRO A 53 -4.60 -16.77 -4.63
N GLY A 54 -5.82 -17.28 -4.44
CA GLY A 54 -6.94 -16.97 -5.33
C GLY A 54 -7.31 -15.50 -5.31
N GLY A 55 -8.04 -15.06 -6.33
CA GLY A 55 -8.66 -13.74 -6.38
C GLY A 55 -7.78 -12.67 -7.04
N ARG A 56 -8.05 -11.40 -6.68
CA ARG A 56 -7.54 -10.24 -7.41
C ARG A 56 -6.06 -9.99 -7.12
N ALA A 57 -5.28 -9.80 -8.18
CA ALA A 57 -3.87 -9.45 -8.14
C ALA A 57 -3.65 -7.97 -8.50
N SER A 58 -2.52 -7.42 -8.06
CA SER A 58 -1.97 -6.17 -8.57
C SER A 58 -0.85 -6.45 -9.57
N VAL A 59 -0.93 -5.83 -10.75
CA VAL A 59 0.01 -5.99 -11.87
C VAL A 59 0.70 -4.66 -12.15
N LEU A 60 2.00 -4.58 -11.86
CA LEU A 60 2.83 -3.44 -12.21
C LEU A 60 3.56 -3.72 -13.52
N LEU A 61 3.37 -2.87 -14.52
CA LEU A 61 4.15 -2.89 -15.75
C LEU A 61 5.48 -2.18 -15.58
N ARG A 62 6.46 -2.54 -16.41
CA ARG A 62 7.76 -1.86 -16.47
C ARG A 62 7.65 -0.40 -16.93
N SER A 63 6.54 -0.01 -17.56
CA SER A 63 6.22 1.38 -17.87
C SER A 63 5.77 2.21 -16.65
N GLY A 64 5.48 1.56 -15.52
CA GLY A 64 4.91 2.19 -14.31
C GLY A 64 3.39 2.09 -14.21
N ALA A 65 2.69 1.60 -15.25
CA ALA A 65 1.24 1.40 -15.18
C ALA A 65 0.88 0.28 -14.18
N LEU A 66 -0.18 0.51 -13.39
CA LEU A 66 -0.67 -0.42 -12.37
C LEU A 66 -2.12 -0.83 -12.70
N TYR A 67 -2.38 -2.14 -12.73
CA TYR A 67 -3.70 -2.72 -12.92
C TYR A 67 -4.09 -3.61 -11.74
N ARG A 68 -5.39 -3.71 -11.45
CA ARG A 68 -5.92 -4.57 -10.39
C ARG A 68 -7.10 -5.38 -10.90
N GLY A 69 -7.03 -6.70 -10.77
CA GLY A 69 -8.06 -7.57 -11.31
C GLY A 69 -7.76 -9.04 -11.13
N ASP A 70 -8.67 -9.88 -11.58
CA ASP A 70 -8.40 -11.28 -11.86
C ASP A 70 -7.38 -11.35 -13.00
N VAL A 71 -6.38 -12.20 -12.83
CA VAL A 71 -5.28 -12.32 -13.79
C VAL A 71 -5.23 -13.71 -14.40
N SER A 72 -5.04 -13.75 -15.71
CA SER A 72 -4.77 -14.97 -16.44
C SER A 72 -3.60 -14.76 -17.39
N LEU A 73 -2.84 -15.82 -17.63
CA LEU A 73 -1.72 -15.79 -18.55
C LEU A 73 -1.88 -16.93 -19.54
N GLU A 74 -1.97 -16.57 -20.81
CA GLU A 74 -2.04 -17.53 -21.91
C GLU A 74 -1.10 -17.07 -23.03
N SER A 75 -0.32 -18.01 -23.58
CA SER A 75 0.57 -17.75 -24.72
C SER A 75 1.52 -16.54 -24.55
N GLY A 76 1.91 -16.23 -23.30
CA GLY A 76 2.81 -15.11 -22.97
C GLY A 76 2.14 -13.73 -22.87
N THR A 77 0.82 -13.67 -22.98
CA THR A 77 0.02 -12.46 -22.76
C THR A 77 -0.70 -12.58 -21.42
N LEU A 78 -0.42 -11.63 -20.52
CA LEU A 78 -1.12 -11.47 -19.26
C LEU A 78 -2.38 -10.63 -19.52
N SER A 79 -3.53 -11.14 -19.12
CA SER A 79 -4.80 -10.42 -19.11
C SER A 79 -5.18 -10.08 -17.67
N VAL A 80 -5.74 -8.89 -17.47
CA VAL A 80 -6.24 -8.40 -16.19
C VAL A 80 -7.69 -7.95 -16.39
N SER A 81 -8.63 -8.55 -15.67
CA SER A 81 -10.05 -8.20 -15.73
C SER A 81 -10.61 -7.88 -14.35
N GLY A 82 -11.48 -6.88 -14.25
CA GLY A 82 -12.15 -6.51 -13.00
C GLY A 82 -12.47 -5.02 -12.93
N ASP A 83 -13.51 -4.64 -12.16
CA ASP A 83 -14.00 -3.26 -12.01
C ASP A 83 -14.29 -2.54 -13.35
N GLY A 84 -14.75 -3.27 -14.36
CA GLY A 84 -15.02 -2.72 -15.69
C GLY A 84 -13.77 -2.40 -16.53
N ILE A 85 -12.59 -2.81 -16.06
CA ILE A 85 -11.32 -2.69 -16.79
C ILE A 85 -10.98 -4.05 -17.40
N GLU A 86 -10.64 -4.03 -18.69
CA GLU A 86 -9.92 -5.11 -19.36
C GLU A 86 -8.58 -4.56 -19.85
N ALA A 87 -7.48 -5.12 -19.37
CA ALA A 87 -6.14 -4.76 -19.77
C ALA A 87 -5.36 -6.02 -20.18
N SER A 88 -4.45 -5.86 -21.14
CA SER A 88 -3.52 -6.93 -21.53
C SER A 88 -2.11 -6.40 -21.71
N ALA A 89 -1.13 -7.20 -21.35
CA ALA A 89 0.29 -6.88 -21.51
C ALA A 89 1.08 -8.14 -21.85
N ARG A 90 2.19 -8.00 -22.59
CA ARG A 90 3.11 -9.13 -22.76
C ARG A 90 3.79 -9.39 -21.42
N LEU A 91 3.96 -10.66 -21.04
CA LEU A 91 4.58 -11.04 -19.77
C LEU A 91 5.96 -10.38 -19.56
N ARG A 92 6.72 -10.18 -20.64
CA ARG A 92 8.03 -9.50 -20.60
C ARG A 92 7.97 -8.03 -20.17
N ASP A 93 6.83 -7.37 -20.40
CA ASP A 93 6.59 -5.96 -20.08
C ASP A 93 6.05 -5.81 -18.64
N VAL A 94 5.75 -6.92 -17.96
CA VAL A 94 5.32 -6.95 -16.56
C VAL A 94 6.55 -6.90 -15.65
N ALA A 95 6.53 -6.00 -14.67
CA ALA A 95 7.57 -5.88 -13.66
C ALA A 95 7.33 -6.87 -12.50
N VAL A 96 6.10 -6.91 -11.98
CA VAL A 96 5.70 -7.80 -10.90
C VAL A 96 4.18 -8.03 -10.93
N ILE A 97 3.76 -9.23 -10.51
CA ILE A 97 2.36 -9.56 -10.19
C ILE A 97 2.33 -9.92 -8.71
N THR A 98 1.39 -9.38 -7.94
CA THR A 98 1.30 -9.60 -6.49
C THR A 98 -0.10 -9.99 -6.06
N TRP A 99 -0.19 -10.96 -5.16
CA TRP A 99 -1.38 -11.42 -4.47
C TRP A 99 -1.19 -11.32 -2.97
N GLY A 100 -2.24 -10.96 -2.24
CA GLY A 100 -2.15 -10.67 -0.82
C GLY A 100 -1.96 -9.17 -0.56
N PRO A 101 -1.78 -8.78 0.71
CA PRO A 101 -1.95 -7.40 1.17
C PRO A 101 -0.82 -6.42 0.80
N ALA A 102 -0.06 -6.63 -0.28
CA ALA A 102 0.70 -5.53 -0.89
C ALA A 102 -0.24 -4.57 -1.64
N SER A 103 -1.23 -4.03 -0.93
CA SER A 103 -2.09 -2.96 -1.40
C SER A 103 -1.45 -1.65 -1.00
N VAL A 104 -0.40 -1.22 -1.72
CA VAL A 104 0.03 0.18 -1.62
C VAL A 104 -1.14 1.02 -2.14
N ARG A 105 -1.89 1.64 -1.24
CA ARG A 105 -2.99 2.54 -1.59
C ARG A 105 -2.47 3.96 -1.49
N ASN A 106 -2.51 4.70 -2.60
CA ASN A 106 -2.18 6.11 -2.63
C ASN A 106 -3.45 6.92 -2.80
N LEU A 107 -3.65 7.93 -1.95
CA LEU A 107 -4.75 8.88 -2.05
C LEU A 107 -4.19 10.30 -1.92
N LEU A 108 -4.70 11.21 -2.74
CA LEU A 108 -4.45 12.65 -2.63
C LEU A 108 -5.80 13.32 -2.41
N LEU A 109 -5.93 14.09 -1.33
CA LEU A 109 -7.16 14.83 -1.02
C LEU A 109 -6.86 16.17 -0.33
N ASP A 110 -7.84 17.06 -0.33
CA ASP A 110 -7.79 18.32 0.43
C ASP A 110 -8.58 18.17 1.74
N VAL A 111 -7.93 18.44 2.87
CA VAL A 111 -8.54 18.47 4.20
C VAL A 111 -8.82 19.93 4.55
N HIS A 112 -10.10 20.31 4.51
CA HIS A 112 -10.53 21.68 4.75
C HIS A 112 -10.60 22.03 6.24
N ALA A 113 -10.12 23.22 6.58
CA ALA A 113 -10.23 23.73 7.94
C ALA A 113 -11.69 24.01 8.29
N GLY A 114 -12.11 23.62 9.49
CA GLY A 114 -13.49 23.83 9.99
C GLY A 114 -14.52 22.80 9.52
N SER A 115 -14.14 21.81 8.70
CA SER A 115 -15.04 20.75 8.24
C SER A 115 -15.21 19.58 9.23
N GLY A 116 -14.46 19.57 10.33
CA GLY A 116 -14.42 18.43 11.25
C GLY A 116 -13.59 17.28 10.71
N TRP A 117 -13.94 16.05 11.12
CA TRP A 117 -13.33 14.83 10.60
C TRP A 117 -13.77 14.57 9.15
N CYS A 118 -12.79 14.39 8.28
CA CYS A 118 -12.94 14.04 6.88
C CYS A 118 -12.61 12.56 6.70
N ASP A 119 -13.62 11.78 6.30
CA ASP A 119 -13.44 10.37 5.92
C ASP A 119 -12.65 10.29 4.60
N THR A 120 -11.51 9.60 4.64
CA THR A 120 -10.67 9.36 3.45
C THR A 120 -11.16 8.18 2.61
N HIS A 121 -12.12 7.40 3.14
CA HIS A 121 -12.57 6.10 2.67
C HIS A 121 -11.47 5.04 2.58
N LEU A 122 -10.29 5.30 3.16
CA LEU A 122 -9.22 4.32 3.29
C LEU A 122 -9.44 3.51 4.55
N TYR A 123 -9.76 2.23 4.36
CA TYR A 123 -9.68 1.25 5.44
C TYR A 123 -8.21 0.87 5.67
N VAL A 124 -7.74 1.06 6.89
CA VAL A 124 -6.41 0.71 7.38
C VAL A 124 -6.52 -0.54 8.23
N GLU A 125 -5.73 -1.54 7.89
CA GLU A 125 -5.63 -2.78 8.67
C GLU A 125 -4.57 -2.58 9.75
N ARG A 126 -4.80 -3.17 10.93
CA ARG A 126 -3.81 -3.28 11.99
C ARG A 126 -2.55 -3.96 11.44
N GLY A 127 -1.40 -3.38 11.75
CA GLY A 127 -0.13 -3.78 11.18
C GLY A 127 0.16 -3.13 9.84
N ALA A 128 -0.73 -2.33 9.23
CA ALA A 128 -0.36 -1.60 8.03
C ALA A 128 0.56 -0.41 8.36
N ARG A 129 1.65 -0.28 7.61
CA ARG A 129 2.45 0.94 7.58
C ARG A 129 1.72 2.03 6.83
N VAL A 130 1.52 3.17 7.48
CA VAL A 130 0.86 4.34 6.92
C VAL A 130 1.88 5.48 6.86
N VAL A 131 1.97 6.14 5.71
CA VAL A 131 2.78 7.35 5.48
C VAL A 131 1.85 8.46 5.03
N ILE A 132 1.92 9.61 5.69
CA ILE A 132 1.12 10.78 5.38
C ILE A 132 2.08 11.95 5.16
N LEU A 133 1.89 12.67 4.07
CA LEU A 133 2.59 13.90 3.75
C LEU A 133 1.56 15.00 3.51
N ALA A 134 1.76 16.15 4.11
CA ALA A 134 0.84 17.27 4.02
C ALA A 134 1.56 18.57 3.69
N GLY A 135 0.89 19.40 2.91
CA GLY A 135 1.34 20.76 2.61
C GLY A 135 0.16 21.70 2.42
N GLY A 136 0.44 23.00 2.40
CA GLY A 136 -0.57 24.04 2.28
C GLY A 136 -0.64 24.92 3.52
N SER A 137 -1.76 25.63 3.67
CA SER A 137 -1.93 26.60 4.73
C SER A 137 -3.40 26.71 5.13
N SER A 138 -3.64 26.78 6.43
CA SER A 138 -4.94 27.11 6.99
C SER A 138 -4.85 28.39 7.83
N VAL A 139 -5.98 29.03 8.07
CA VAL A 139 -6.13 30.14 9.01
C VAL A 139 -6.88 29.60 10.22
N VAL A 140 -6.24 29.64 11.39
CA VAL A 140 -6.82 29.19 12.66
C VAL A 140 -6.53 30.23 13.73
N GLY A 141 -7.58 30.63 14.46
CA GLY A 141 -7.48 31.71 15.46
C GLY A 141 -7.06 33.02 14.80
N THR A 142 -5.84 33.49 15.12
CA THR A 142 -5.31 34.78 14.65
C THR A 142 -4.22 34.66 13.58
N GLY A 143 -3.88 33.45 13.13
CA GLY A 143 -2.70 33.23 12.28
C GLY A 143 -2.92 32.26 11.12
N THR A 144 -2.12 32.44 10.07
CA THR A 144 -1.95 31.45 9.00
C THR A 144 -0.89 30.44 9.41
N VAL A 145 -1.17 29.16 9.23
CA VAL A 145 -0.33 28.05 9.71
C VAL A 145 -0.22 26.92 8.70
N GLY A 146 0.95 26.28 8.69
CA GLY A 146 1.18 25.02 8.01
C GLY A 146 0.65 23.82 8.83
N PRO A 147 0.76 22.60 8.29
CA PRO A 147 0.25 21.37 8.91
C PRO A 147 0.80 21.05 10.31
N GLU A 148 1.95 21.61 10.71
CA GLU A 148 2.48 21.49 12.08
C GLU A 148 1.64 22.25 13.13
N GLY A 149 0.81 23.21 12.70
CA GLY A 149 0.00 24.03 13.58
C GLY A 149 0.74 25.20 14.24
N LEU A 150 0.11 25.79 15.24
CA LEU A 150 0.62 26.94 16.00
C LEU A 150 1.60 26.47 17.08
N GLU A 151 2.82 27.01 17.06
CA GLU A 151 3.97 26.57 17.87
C GLU A 151 3.73 26.49 19.40
N ARG A 152 2.66 27.07 19.95
CA ARG A 152 2.37 27.10 21.40
C ARG A 152 0.89 27.18 21.79
N THR A 153 -0.03 26.79 20.90
CA THR A 153 -1.46 26.89 21.19
C THR A 153 -2.09 25.51 21.05
N ALA A 154 -2.58 24.95 22.15
CA ALA A 154 -3.48 23.81 22.15
C ALA A 154 -4.68 24.19 23.01
N THR A 155 -5.89 23.91 22.53
CA THR A 155 -7.11 24.21 23.30
C THR A 155 -7.90 22.95 23.58
N THR A 156 -8.46 22.85 24.78
CA THR A 156 -9.24 21.68 25.23
C THR A 156 -10.56 21.50 24.49
N ILE A 157 -10.93 22.44 23.63
CA ILE A 157 -12.16 22.44 22.82
C ILE A 157 -11.89 22.09 21.35
N SER A 158 -10.64 21.78 21.00
CA SER A 158 -10.23 21.28 19.69
C SER A 158 -10.50 19.78 19.55
N LEU A 159 -10.51 19.28 18.32
CA LEU A 159 -10.79 17.87 17.99
C LEU A 159 -9.79 16.91 18.62
N SER A 160 -8.53 17.35 18.73
CA SER A 160 -7.47 16.67 19.46
C SER A 160 -6.85 17.65 20.47
N PRO A 161 -7.28 17.61 21.75
CA PRO A 161 -6.79 18.50 22.79
C PRO A 161 -5.28 18.44 23.05
N GLU A 162 -4.67 17.30 22.78
CA GLU A 162 -3.23 17.05 22.97
C GLU A 162 -2.40 17.52 21.76
N SER A 163 -3.05 17.89 20.66
CA SER A 163 -2.41 18.41 19.44
C SER A 163 -2.48 19.93 19.37
N LEU A 164 -1.57 20.54 18.62
CA LEU A 164 -1.56 21.99 18.42
C LEU A 164 -2.76 22.43 17.57
N ASP A 165 -3.30 23.61 17.87
CA ASP A 165 -4.31 24.24 17.03
C ASP A 165 -3.70 24.53 15.65
N GLY A 166 -4.46 24.24 14.61
CA GLY A 166 -4.03 24.27 13.22
C GLY A 166 -3.32 23.01 12.74
N SER A 167 -2.86 22.10 13.62
CA SER A 167 -2.12 20.93 13.13
C SER A 167 -3.02 19.97 12.37
N LEU A 168 -2.49 19.28 11.36
CA LEU A 168 -3.15 18.12 10.78
C LEU A 168 -3.14 16.98 11.80
N VAL A 169 -4.31 16.39 12.03
CA VAL A 169 -4.51 15.23 12.91
C VAL A 169 -5.22 14.12 12.17
N GLY A 170 -5.02 12.89 12.62
CA GLY A 170 -5.70 11.70 12.11
C GLY A 170 -6.26 10.84 13.21
N ARG A 171 -7.19 9.95 12.86
CA ARG A 171 -7.61 8.83 13.70
C ARG A 171 -7.94 7.63 12.81
N ILE A 172 -7.80 6.42 13.37
CA ILE A 172 -8.13 5.17 12.68
C ILE A 172 -9.26 4.50 13.44
N GLY A 173 -10.42 4.41 12.79
CA GLY A 173 -11.67 3.95 13.40
C GLY A 173 -12.43 5.07 14.11
N GLU A 174 -13.75 4.91 14.19
CA GLU A 174 -14.67 5.92 14.75
C GLU A 174 -14.35 6.26 16.22
N ASP A 175 -13.94 5.27 17.00
CA ASP A 175 -13.54 5.36 18.41
C ASP A 175 -12.02 5.41 18.62
N GLY A 176 -11.23 5.58 17.55
CA GLY A 176 -9.77 5.60 17.64
C GLY A 176 -9.24 6.88 18.28
N ASP A 177 -8.20 6.76 19.12
CA ASP A 177 -7.52 7.91 19.70
C ASP A 177 -6.88 8.78 18.60
N PRO A 178 -7.12 10.10 18.58
CA PRO A 178 -6.48 11.00 17.64
C PRO A 178 -4.96 11.04 17.80
N PHE A 179 -4.25 11.21 16.68
CA PHE A 179 -2.81 11.41 16.65
C PHE A 179 -2.43 12.64 15.81
N THR A 180 -1.36 13.31 16.22
CA THR A 180 -0.78 14.45 15.48
C THR A 180 0.00 13.95 14.26
N ILE A 181 -0.28 14.54 13.09
CA ILE A 181 0.40 14.21 11.83
C ILE A 181 1.45 15.25 11.46
N GLY A 182 1.11 16.54 11.51
CA GLY A 182 2.04 17.59 11.04
C GLY A 182 2.22 17.60 9.52
N GLU A 183 3.39 18.03 9.04
CA GLU A 183 3.78 18.00 7.62
C GLU A 183 4.09 16.58 7.13
N SER A 184 4.58 15.72 8.03
CA SER A 184 4.88 14.33 7.70
C SER A 184 4.71 13.41 8.90
N TRP A 185 4.08 12.27 8.66
CA TRP A 185 3.91 11.23 9.67
C TRP A 185 4.08 9.86 9.04
N ALA A 186 4.69 8.95 9.79
CA ALA A 186 4.76 7.54 9.41
C ALA A 186 4.68 6.66 10.65
N SER A 187 3.77 5.69 10.65
CA SER A 187 3.66 4.70 11.71
C SER A 187 3.06 3.39 11.20
N VAL A 188 3.06 2.38 12.06
CA VAL A 188 2.30 1.15 11.87
C VAL A 188 0.97 1.28 12.62
N ALA A 189 -0.13 0.93 11.96
CA ALA A 189 -1.47 1.00 12.54
C ALA A 189 -1.63 0.00 13.67
N GLU A 190 -2.04 0.46 14.85
CA GLU A 190 -2.27 -0.39 16.02
C GLU A 190 -3.68 -1.03 16.03
N THR A 191 -4.60 -0.43 15.29
CA THR A 191 -6.01 -0.82 15.18
C THR A 191 -6.45 -0.92 13.73
N ASP A 192 -7.54 -1.65 13.50
CA ASP A 192 -8.26 -1.68 12.23
C ASP A 192 -9.29 -0.55 12.17
N GLY A 193 -9.49 0.11 11.02
CA GLY A 193 -10.54 1.11 10.89
C GLY A 193 -10.41 2.01 9.66
N TYR A 194 -11.41 2.86 9.44
CA TYR A 194 -11.32 3.92 8.44
C TYR A 194 -10.42 5.05 8.95
N LEU A 195 -9.50 5.51 8.10
CA LEU A 195 -8.68 6.67 8.37
C LEU A 195 -9.51 7.93 8.13
N GLU A 196 -9.62 8.75 9.17
CA GLU A 196 -10.22 10.08 9.11
C GLU A 196 -9.15 11.13 9.43
N LEU A 197 -9.23 12.27 8.75
CA LEU A 197 -8.29 13.39 8.91
C LEU A 197 -9.02 14.68 9.28
N ALA A 198 -8.38 15.56 10.03
CA ALA A 198 -8.92 16.88 10.34
C ALA A 198 -7.83 17.93 10.50
N VAL A 199 -8.16 19.18 10.21
CA VAL A 199 -7.39 20.32 10.73
C VAL A 199 -7.85 20.55 12.17
N ASN A 200 -6.92 20.44 13.13
CA ASN A 200 -7.23 20.57 14.55
C ASN A 200 -7.60 22.03 14.87
N ALA A 201 -8.89 22.37 14.88
CA ALA A 201 -9.33 23.73 15.16
C ALA A 201 -10.36 23.74 16.30
N PRO A 202 -10.39 24.80 17.12
CA PRO A 202 -11.40 24.95 18.14
C PRO A 202 -12.79 25.11 17.51
N SER A 203 -13.77 24.43 18.09
CA SER A 203 -15.17 24.42 17.60
C SER A 203 -15.86 25.79 17.55
N THR A 204 -15.31 26.80 18.24
CA THR A 204 -15.88 28.14 18.36
C THR A 204 -15.20 29.19 17.49
N GLY A 205 -14.19 28.82 16.69
CA GLY A 205 -13.40 29.73 15.85
C GLY A 205 -13.70 29.62 14.36
N ALA A 206 -13.60 30.72 13.63
CA ALA A 206 -13.57 30.66 12.17
C ALA A 206 -12.23 30.04 11.72
N ALA A 207 -12.32 28.93 11.01
CA ALA A 207 -11.17 28.30 10.37
C ALA A 207 -11.38 28.31 8.85
N ALA A 208 -10.32 28.57 8.08
CA ALA A 208 -10.37 28.64 6.63
C ALA A 208 -9.10 28.07 5.99
N GLY A 209 -9.13 27.81 4.68
CA GLY A 209 -8.02 27.16 3.98
C GLY A 209 -8.09 25.64 4.06
N TYR A 210 -7.01 24.97 3.64
CA TYR A 210 -6.93 23.51 3.56
C TYR A 210 -5.48 23.04 3.52
N TYR A 211 -5.30 21.75 3.80
CA TYR A 211 -4.07 21.03 3.52
C TYR A 211 -4.29 20.01 2.42
N THR A 212 -3.40 19.97 1.45
CA THR A 212 -3.35 18.87 0.48
C THR A 212 -2.53 17.75 1.08
N VAL A 213 -3.14 16.57 1.20
CA VAL A 213 -2.59 15.42 1.90
C VAL A 213 -2.41 14.25 0.95
N SER A 214 -1.19 13.72 0.88
CA SER A 214 -0.85 12.47 0.23
C SER A 214 -0.77 11.36 1.29
N ILE A 215 -1.55 10.31 1.11
CA ILE A 215 -1.60 9.16 2.00
C ILE A 215 -1.12 7.93 1.25
N THR A 216 -0.19 7.20 1.84
CA THR A 216 0.26 5.89 1.39
C THR A 216 0.00 4.89 2.50
N VAL A 217 -0.84 3.89 2.25
CA VAL A 217 -1.06 2.75 3.16
C VAL A 217 -0.40 1.52 2.54
N GLU A 218 0.50 0.89 3.28
CA GLU A 218 1.20 -0.34 2.94
C GLU A 218 0.81 -1.38 4.00
N SER A 219 -0.04 -2.36 3.69
CA SER A 219 -0.34 -3.40 4.69
C SER A 219 0.86 -4.36 4.85
N ASP A 220 1.32 -4.61 6.09
CA ASP A 220 2.52 -5.43 6.39
C ASP A 220 2.34 -6.93 6.18
N GLY A 221 1.31 -7.40 5.47
CA GLY A 221 1.14 -8.84 5.26
C GLY A 221 2.11 -9.41 4.22
N THR A 222 3.41 -9.31 4.48
CA THR A 222 4.44 -10.13 3.84
C THR A 222 4.26 -11.61 4.20
N GLU A 223 3.68 -11.93 5.36
CA GLU A 223 3.36 -13.32 5.76
C GLU A 223 2.31 -14.01 4.89
N ASN A 224 1.72 -13.32 3.91
CA ASN A 224 0.80 -13.89 2.92
C ASN A 224 0.96 -13.27 1.52
N LEU A 225 2.04 -12.51 1.28
CA LEU A 225 2.30 -11.92 -0.03
C LEU A 225 2.88 -12.97 -0.96
N THR A 226 2.17 -13.27 -2.04
CA THR A 226 2.71 -14.04 -3.15
C THR A 226 3.04 -13.10 -4.30
N ALA A 227 4.27 -13.16 -4.80
CA ALA A 227 4.73 -12.29 -5.87
C ALA A 227 5.38 -13.10 -6.99
N ILE A 228 5.09 -12.73 -8.24
CA ILE A 228 5.75 -13.24 -9.44
C ILE A 228 6.54 -12.12 -10.08
N PHE A 229 7.82 -12.38 -10.35
CA PHE A 229 8.75 -11.50 -11.05
C PHE A 229 9.12 -12.11 -12.40
N PRO A 230 8.51 -11.64 -13.50
CA PRO A 230 8.83 -12.15 -14.82
C PRO A 230 10.27 -11.86 -15.24
N GLY A 231 10.89 -12.87 -15.87
CA GLY A 231 12.23 -12.88 -16.38
C GLY A 231 12.41 -12.02 -17.63
N ARG A 232 13.54 -11.31 -17.67
CA ARG A 232 13.94 -10.48 -18.82
C ARG A 232 14.32 -11.32 -20.00
#